data_AF-A0A7S4I1B1-F1
#
_entry.id   AF-A0A7S4I1B1-F1
#
_cell.length_a   1.000
_cell.length_b   1.000
_cell.length_c   1.000
_cell.angle_alpha   90.00
_cell.angle_beta   90.00
_cell.angle_gamma   90.00
#
_symmetry.space_group_name_H-M   'P 1'
#
loop_
_entity.id
_entity.type
_entity.pdbx_description
1 polymer ?
#
loop_
_entity_poly.entity_id
_entity_poly.type
_entity_poly.pdbx_seq_one_letter_code
_entity_poly.pdbx_strand_id
1 'polypeptide(L)'
;RQVYGSLDLHGVTIRGFSMAPVRAPDRGAILNDVGGQLLLCSSSLRSNSISDDSDAGSSGAALTNRGRTIACDTSWRSNRATDWGGAILNLGLLQCVGCEFSDNHAGFRGGAVSNGGQWPRPTVGGIAQQVHASFVDSTFSGNTAGNRDPTFNCKSYGCDKSYGCATLSGVDAGR
;
A
#
# COMPACT_ATOMS: atom_id res chain seq x y z
N ARG A 1 7.30 -11.08 4.93
CA ARG A 1 8.74 -11.22 4.60
C ARG A 1 9.31 -9.86 4.24
N GLN A 2 10.57 -9.58 4.60
CA GLN A 2 11.26 -8.31 4.28
C GLN A 2 12.13 -8.47 3.03
N VAL A 3 12.09 -7.48 2.14
CA VAL A 3 12.81 -7.45 0.85
C VAL A 3 13.81 -6.31 0.88
N TYR A 4 15.10 -6.63 0.75
CA TYR A 4 16.20 -5.66 0.66
C TYR A 4 16.89 -5.65 -0.72
N GLY A 5 16.64 -6.68 -1.53
CA GLY A 5 17.13 -6.83 -2.91
C GLY A 5 15.96 -6.99 -3.87
N SER A 6 16.08 -7.83 -4.89
CA SER A 6 14.96 -8.14 -5.80
C SER A 6 14.17 -9.36 -5.32
N LEU A 7 12.85 -9.25 -5.31
CA LEU A 7 11.93 -10.37 -5.11
C LEU A 7 10.87 -10.34 -6.21
N ASP A 8 10.84 -11.40 -7.03
CA ASP A 8 9.86 -11.55 -8.09
C ASP A 8 8.87 -12.65 -7.72
N LEU A 9 7.59 -12.30 -7.70
CA LEU A 9 6.49 -13.19 -7.35
C LEU A 9 5.51 -13.24 -8.53
N HIS A 10 5.36 -14.43 -9.11
CA HIS A 10 4.54 -14.68 -10.29
C HIS A 10 3.51 -15.76 -9.98
N GLY A 11 2.22 -15.45 -10.10
CA GLY A 11 1.15 -16.42 -9.81
C GLY A 11 1.02 -16.79 -8.32
N VAL A 12 1.51 -15.93 -7.41
CA VAL A 12 1.58 -16.25 -5.99
C VAL A 12 0.34 -15.73 -5.25
N THR A 13 -0.23 -16.56 -4.37
CA THR A 13 -1.26 -16.12 -3.43
C THR A 13 -0.69 -15.92 -2.04
N ILE A 14 -0.76 -14.71 -1.51
CA ILE A 14 -0.40 -14.37 -0.13
C ILE A 14 -1.68 -14.04 0.62
N ARG A 15 -2.03 -14.88 1.60
CA ARG A 15 -3.29 -14.74 2.32
C ARG A 15 -3.20 -15.17 3.77
N GLY A 16 -4.11 -14.63 4.57
CA GLY A 16 -4.27 -15.00 5.98
C GLY A 16 -3.09 -14.59 6.85
N PHE A 17 -2.24 -13.68 6.37
CA PHE A 17 -1.28 -13.04 7.26
C PHE A 17 -2.06 -12.21 8.27
N SER A 18 -1.93 -12.57 9.54
CA SER A 18 -2.51 -11.80 10.63
C SER A 18 -1.44 -11.51 11.65
N MET A 19 -1.28 -10.24 12.00
CA MET A 19 -0.38 -9.81 13.06
C MET A 19 -1.20 -9.13 14.15
N ALA A 20 -1.09 -9.68 15.36
CA ALA A 20 -1.66 -9.11 16.59
C ALA A 20 -0.92 -7.81 16.98
N PRO A 21 -1.44 -7.02 17.94
CA PRO A 21 -0.80 -5.81 18.40
C PRO A 21 0.58 -6.11 19.00
N VAL A 22 1.63 -5.74 18.29
CA VAL A 22 3.01 -5.67 18.80
C VAL A 22 3.49 -4.22 18.68
N ARG A 23 4.71 -3.86 19.10
CA ARG A 23 5.26 -2.50 18.93
C ARG A 23 6.28 -2.50 17.79
N ALA A 24 5.84 -2.49 16.53
CA ALA A 24 6.73 -2.45 15.37
C ALA A 24 6.23 -1.44 14.32
N PRO A 25 7.04 -0.44 13.91
CA PRO A 25 6.56 0.71 13.12
C PRO A 25 6.29 0.44 11.64
N ASP A 26 6.59 -0.74 11.09
CA ASP A 26 6.39 -1.06 9.66
C ASP A 26 5.95 -2.50 9.46
N ARG A 27 4.67 -2.68 9.14
CA ARG A 27 4.03 -4.00 9.12
C ARG A 27 3.38 -4.28 7.78
N GLY A 28 3.28 -5.56 7.45
CA GLY A 28 2.59 -6.06 6.25
C GLY A 28 2.96 -7.52 6.02
N ALA A 29 2.15 -8.24 5.24
CA ALA A 29 2.51 -9.58 4.79
C ALA A 29 3.86 -9.56 4.02
N ILE A 30 4.10 -8.47 3.27
CA ILE A 30 5.38 -8.12 2.68
C ILE A 30 5.81 -6.72 3.15
N LEU A 31 7.09 -6.58 3.48
CA LEU A 31 7.77 -5.29 3.64
C LEU A 31 8.82 -5.18 2.53
N ASN A 32 8.62 -4.30 1.56
CA ASN A 32 9.64 -3.95 0.60
C ASN A 32 10.43 -2.75 1.13
N ASP A 33 11.61 -2.99 1.67
CA ASP A 33 12.38 -1.96 2.35
C ASP A 33 13.14 -1.07 1.36
N VAL A 34 13.79 -0.03 1.88
CA VAL A 34 14.64 0.88 1.12
C VAL A 34 15.68 0.09 0.30
N GLY A 35 15.76 0.38 -0.99
CA GLY A 35 16.64 -0.32 -1.94
C GLY A 35 16.08 -1.64 -2.48
N GLY A 36 15.00 -2.15 -1.89
CA GLY A 36 14.30 -3.33 -2.35
C GLY A 36 13.51 -3.08 -3.64
N GLN A 37 13.46 -4.11 -4.48
CA GLN A 37 12.68 -4.18 -5.70
C GLN A 37 11.71 -5.35 -5.60
N LEU A 38 10.41 -5.07 -5.69
CA LEU A 38 9.38 -6.09 -5.64
C LEU A 38 8.60 -6.10 -6.95
N LEU A 39 8.62 -7.23 -7.65
CA LEU A 39 7.73 -7.47 -8.79
C LEU A 39 6.63 -8.44 -8.36
N LEU A 40 5.39 -8.01 -8.51
CA LEU A 40 4.19 -8.80 -8.27
C LEU A 40 3.43 -8.92 -9.57
N CYS A 41 3.41 -10.11 -10.16
CA CYS A 41 2.71 -10.33 -11.42
C CYS A 41 1.73 -11.49 -11.32
N SER A 42 0.51 -11.27 -11.83
CA SER A 42 -0.59 -12.25 -11.80
C SER A 42 -0.82 -12.86 -10.40
N SER A 43 -0.62 -12.06 -9.36
CA SER A 43 -0.60 -12.52 -7.97
C SER A 43 -1.87 -12.11 -7.23
N SER A 44 -2.13 -12.72 -6.06
CA SER A 44 -3.29 -12.40 -5.24
C SER A 44 -2.90 -12.20 -3.78
N LEU A 45 -3.10 -10.99 -3.27
CA LEU A 45 -2.91 -10.67 -1.86
C LEU A 45 -4.26 -10.42 -1.23
N ARG A 46 -4.70 -11.35 -0.38
CA ARG A 46 -6.05 -11.31 0.15
C ARG A 46 -6.19 -11.71 1.61
N SER A 47 -7.17 -11.12 2.28
CA SER A 47 -7.50 -11.45 3.68
C SER A 47 -6.29 -11.33 4.61
N ASN A 48 -5.39 -10.40 4.34
CA ASN A 48 -4.31 -10.06 5.25
C ASN A 48 -4.81 -8.96 6.18
N SER A 49 -4.56 -9.11 7.48
CA SER A 49 -5.11 -8.22 8.49
C SER A 49 -4.05 -7.84 9.52
N ILE A 50 -3.92 -6.55 9.78
CA ILE A 50 -3.13 -6.04 10.89
C ILE A 50 -4.06 -5.31 11.83
N SER A 51 -4.05 -5.75 13.09
CA SER A 51 -4.66 -5.06 14.22
C SER A 51 -3.54 -4.44 15.04
N ASP A 52 -3.36 -3.13 14.95
CA ASP A 52 -2.50 -2.36 15.83
C ASP A 52 -3.38 -1.55 16.77
N ASP A 53 -3.04 -1.54 18.06
CA ASP A 53 -3.73 -0.74 19.10
C ASP A 53 -2.77 0.33 19.64
N SER A 54 -1.66 0.57 18.93
CA SER A 54 -0.66 1.54 19.30
C SER A 54 -0.73 2.75 18.38
N ASP A 55 -0.73 3.94 18.97
CA ASP A 55 -0.60 5.26 18.32
C ASP A 55 0.71 5.43 17.50
N ALA A 56 1.42 4.34 17.19
CA ALA A 56 2.85 4.32 16.91
C ALA A 56 3.25 3.92 15.48
N GLY A 57 2.37 3.57 14.53
CA GLY A 57 2.91 3.12 13.24
C GLY A 57 2.00 2.89 12.06
N SER A 58 2.30 3.65 10.99
CA SER A 58 1.92 3.45 9.60
C SER A 58 1.97 1.98 9.16
N SER A 59 0.81 1.32 8.99
CA SER A 59 0.75 -0.12 8.67
C SER A 59 -0.11 -0.43 7.45
N GLY A 60 0.49 -0.92 6.36
CA GLY A 60 -0.25 -1.51 5.23
C GLY A 60 -0.52 -3.01 5.46
N ALA A 61 -1.76 -3.47 5.30
CA ALA A 61 -2.13 -4.82 5.73
C ALA A 61 -1.43 -5.94 4.93
N ALA A 62 -1.33 -5.77 3.61
CA ALA A 62 -0.73 -6.76 2.72
C ALA A 62 0.70 -6.37 2.33
N LEU A 63 0.93 -5.11 1.97
CA LEU A 63 2.23 -4.61 1.57
C LEU A 63 2.54 -3.26 2.22
N THR A 64 3.71 -3.17 2.83
CA THR A 64 4.36 -1.87 3.11
C THR A 64 5.54 -1.70 2.17
N ASN A 65 5.51 -0.65 1.35
CA ASN A 65 6.50 -0.37 0.32
C ASN A 65 7.31 0.90 0.65
N ARG A 66 8.59 0.73 0.98
CA ARG A 66 9.60 1.81 1.10
C ARG A 66 10.58 1.81 -0.07
N GLY A 67 10.70 0.70 -0.78
CA GLY A 67 11.50 0.57 -2.00
C GLY A 67 10.69 0.84 -3.27
N ARG A 68 11.03 0.11 -4.34
CA ARG A 68 10.32 0.13 -5.62
C ARG A 68 9.46 -1.13 -5.76
N THR A 69 8.16 -0.96 -5.96
CA THR A 69 7.24 -2.05 -6.27
C THR A 69 6.59 -1.85 -7.63
N ILE A 70 6.57 -2.90 -8.44
CA ILE A 70 5.78 -2.99 -9.67
C ILE A 70 4.78 -4.13 -9.48
N ALA A 71 3.49 -3.82 -9.62
CA ALA A 71 2.41 -4.79 -9.62
C ALA A 71 1.74 -4.81 -11.00
N CYS A 72 1.64 -6.01 -11.59
CA CYS A 72 0.98 -6.24 -12.87
C CYS A 72 -0.09 -7.33 -12.69
N ASP A 73 -1.33 -7.08 -13.15
CA ASP A 73 -2.44 -8.04 -13.08
C ASP A 73 -2.63 -8.68 -11.69
N THR A 74 -2.40 -7.89 -10.64
CA THR A 74 -2.40 -8.37 -9.26
C THR A 74 -3.66 -7.92 -8.54
N SER A 75 -4.27 -8.85 -7.81
CA SER A 75 -5.49 -8.60 -7.03
C SER A 75 -5.18 -8.39 -5.55
N TRP A 76 -5.78 -7.37 -4.97
CA TRP A 76 -5.68 -6.99 -3.57
C TRP A 76 -7.07 -6.98 -2.97
N ARG A 77 -7.41 -8.01 -2.18
CA ARG A 77 -8.82 -8.23 -1.77
C ARG A 77 -9.00 -8.42 -0.28
N SER A 78 -9.99 -7.74 0.29
CA SER A 78 -10.40 -7.94 1.69
C SER A 78 -9.26 -7.83 2.69
N ASN A 79 -8.26 -6.99 2.41
CA ASN A 79 -7.18 -6.73 3.35
C ASN A 79 -7.58 -5.63 4.33
N ARG A 80 -7.15 -5.74 5.59
CA ARG A 80 -7.60 -4.85 6.67
C ARG A 80 -6.42 -4.28 7.47
N ALA A 81 -6.28 -2.97 7.44
CA ALA A 81 -5.34 -2.23 8.28
C ALA A 81 -6.10 -1.40 9.31
N THR A 82 -5.50 -1.17 10.48
CA THR A 82 -6.11 -0.34 11.53
C THR A 82 -5.98 1.15 11.22
N ASP A 83 -4.92 1.57 10.54
CA ASP A 83 -4.70 3.00 10.26
C ASP A 83 -4.63 3.33 8.77
N TRP A 84 -3.63 2.81 8.03
CA TRP A 84 -3.24 3.35 6.73
C TRP A 84 -3.15 2.30 5.64
N GLY A 85 -3.84 2.47 4.51
CA GLY A 85 -3.62 1.59 3.36
C GLY A 85 -4.14 0.17 3.61
N GLY A 86 -5.44 -0.02 3.44
CA GLY A 86 -6.09 -1.31 3.77
C GLY A 86 -5.48 -2.49 3.03
N ALA A 87 -4.93 -2.29 1.84
CA ALA A 87 -4.06 -3.24 1.16
C ALA A 87 -2.58 -2.80 1.20
N ILE A 88 -2.30 -1.58 0.73
CA ILE A 88 -0.93 -1.09 0.52
C ILE A 88 -0.69 0.22 1.25
N LEU A 89 0.39 0.26 2.03
CA LEU A 89 1.02 1.48 2.46
C LEU A 89 2.24 1.76 1.56
N ASN A 90 2.17 2.82 0.77
CA ASN A 90 3.26 3.28 -0.08
C ASN A 90 4.02 4.46 0.53
N LEU A 91 5.30 4.24 0.74
CA LEU A 91 6.32 5.17 1.25
C LEU A 91 7.51 5.28 0.28
N GLY A 92 7.42 4.66 -0.90
CA GLY A 92 8.44 4.69 -1.96
C GLY A 92 7.79 4.81 -3.34
N LEU A 93 8.30 4.08 -4.32
CA LEU A 93 7.76 4.06 -5.68
C LEU A 93 6.84 2.85 -5.87
N LEU A 94 5.59 3.11 -6.25
CA LEU A 94 4.60 2.09 -6.58
C LEU A 94 4.08 2.30 -8.01
N GLN A 95 4.12 1.25 -8.81
CA GLN A 95 3.46 1.21 -10.11
C GLN A 95 2.52 0.00 -10.17
N CYS A 96 1.27 0.25 -10.53
CA CYS A 96 0.23 -0.75 -10.69
C CYS A 96 -0.34 -0.65 -12.10
N VAL A 97 -0.36 -1.77 -12.81
CA VAL A 97 -0.94 -1.90 -14.15
C VAL A 97 -1.92 -3.07 -14.15
N GLY A 98 -3.15 -2.85 -14.58
CA GLY A 98 -4.17 -3.92 -14.62
C GLY A 98 -4.53 -4.49 -13.24
N CYS A 99 -4.29 -3.75 -12.16
CA CYS A 99 -4.48 -4.26 -10.81
C CYS A 99 -5.90 -4.04 -10.30
N GLU A 100 -6.36 -4.92 -9.41
CA GLU A 100 -7.68 -4.83 -8.80
C GLU A 100 -7.56 -4.67 -7.29
N PHE A 101 -8.24 -3.67 -6.74
CA PHE A 101 -8.33 -3.42 -5.31
C PHE A 101 -9.79 -3.49 -4.88
N SER A 102 -10.18 -4.57 -4.20
CA SER A 102 -11.57 -4.76 -3.77
C SER A 102 -11.71 -5.00 -2.26
N ASP A 103 -12.74 -4.39 -1.67
CA ASP A 103 -13.18 -4.64 -0.28
C ASP A 103 -12.09 -4.47 0.78
N ASN A 104 -11.06 -3.67 0.50
CA ASN A 104 -9.99 -3.41 1.46
C ASN A 104 -10.45 -2.33 2.47
N HIS A 105 -9.98 -2.42 3.71
CA HIS A 105 -10.38 -1.53 4.78
C HIS A 105 -9.18 -0.95 5.53
N ALA A 106 -9.17 0.37 5.71
CA ALA A 106 -8.26 1.06 6.61
C ALA A 106 -9.06 1.76 7.72
N GLY A 107 -8.68 1.66 8.99
CA GLY A 107 -9.41 2.34 10.06
C GLY A 107 -9.15 3.86 10.13
N PHE A 108 -8.17 4.41 9.42
CA PHE A 108 -7.96 5.86 9.33
C PHE A 108 -8.01 6.39 7.89
N ARG A 109 -7.05 6.11 6.99
CA ARG A 109 -7.11 6.61 5.60
C ARG A 109 -6.52 5.67 4.54
N GLY A 110 -6.96 5.86 3.29
CA GLY A 110 -6.52 5.07 2.14
C GLY A 110 -7.08 3.66 2.20
N GLY A 111 -8.37 3.50 1.91
CA GLY A 111 -9.10 2.25 2.10
C GLY A 111 -8.48 1.07 1.37
N ALA A 112 -7.93 1.29 0.17
CA ALA A 112 -7.02 0.33 -0.47
C ALA A 112 -5.55 0.76 -0.33
N VAL A 113 -5.23 1.98 -0.74
CA VAL A 113 -3.85 2.47 -0.80
C VAL A 113 -3.70 3.79 -0.04
N SER A 114 -2.68 3.85 0.81
CA SER A 114 -2.21 5.10 1.39
C SER A 114 -0.83 5.44 0.84
N ASN A 115 -0.68 6.60 0.21
CA ASN A 115 0.55 7.07 -0.40
C ASN A 115 1.11 8.27 0.39
N GLY A 116 2.33 8.15 0.92
CA GLY A 116 3.01 9.22 1.65
C GLY A 116 2.63 9.38 3.12
N GLY A 117 2.17 8.33 3.79
CA GLY A 117 1.63 8.38 5.15
C GLY A 117 2.63 8.53 6.31
N GLN A 118 3.95 8.63 6.06
CA GLN A 118 4.95 8.67 7.13
C GLN A 118 5.66 10.04 7.16
N TRP A 119 5.49 10.73 8.28
CA TRP A 119 6.29 11.89 8.68
C TRP A 119 7.05 11.52 9.96
N PRO A 120 8.38 11.74 10.03
CA PRO A 120 9.26 12.34 9.04
C PRO A 120 9.59 11.41 7.87
N ARG A 121 9.93 12.00 6.72
CA ARG A 121 10.20 11.27 5.46
C ARG A 121 11.44 10.39 5.63
N PRO A 122 11.41 9.11 5.22
CA PRO A 122 12.62 8.30 5.21
C PRO A 122 13.63 8.91 4.23
N THR A 123 14.76 9.38 4.78
CA THR A 123 15.92 9.83 4.01
C THR A 123 16.95 8.72 3.95
N VAL A 124 17.56 8.52 2.77
CA VAL A 124 18.72 7.61 2.63
C VAL A 124 19.95 8.48 2.51
N GLY A 125 20.83 8.49 3.51
CA GLY A 125 22.00 9.39 3.46
C GLY A 125 21.65 10.88 3.33
N GLY A 126 20.48 11.30 3.84
CA GLY A 126 20.05 12.70 3.81
C GLY A 126 19.23 13.14 2.59
N ILE A 127 19.08 12.30 1.55
CA ILE A 127 18.21 12.61 0.41
C ILE A 127 16.78 12.12 0.65
N ALA A 128 15.80 13.00 0.44
CA ALA A 128 14.38 12.65 0.52
C ALA A 128 14.02 11.67 -0.60
N GLN A 129 13.45 10.52 -0.25
CA GLN A 129 12.99 9.57 -1.27
C GLN A 129 11.76 10.10 -2.01
N GLN A 130 11.72 9.82 -3.31
CA GLN A 130 10.56 10.09 -4.14
C GLN A 130 9.46 9.09 -3.78
N VAL A 131 8.37 9.60 -3.21
CA VAL A 131 7.17 8.83 -2.96
C VAL A 131 6.19 9.10 -4.07
N HIS A 132 5.81 8.07 -4.82
CA HIS A 132 4.88 8.20 -5.93
C HIS A 132 4.12 6.88 -6.12
N ALA A 133 2.85 6.99 -6.47
CA ALA A 133 2.04 5.85 -6.87
C ALA A 133 1.47 6.12 -8.26
N SER A 134 1.55 5.16 -9.17
CA SER A 134 0.94 5.21 -10.49
C SER A 134 0.01 4.02 -10.67
N PHE A 135 -1.22 4.28 -11.11
CA PHE A 135 -2.22 3.27 -11.40
C PHE A 135 -2.68 3.45 -12.85
N VAL A 136 -2.49 2.41 -13.64
CA VAL A 136 -2.91 2.33 -15.04
C VAL A 136 -3.87 1.17 -15.19
N ASP A 137 -5.01 1.39 -15.82
CA ASP A 137 -6.04 0.37 -16.11
C ASP A 137 -6.39 -0.48 -14.88
N SER A 138 -6.39 0.15 -13.70
CA SER A 138 -6.59 -0.52 -12.42
C SER A 138 -7.96 -0.18 -11.86
N THR A 139 -8.58 -1.13 -11.16
CA THR A 139 -9.93 -0.99 -10.62
C THR A 139 -9.91 -0.89 -9.10
N PHE A 140 -10.76 -0.04 -8.55
CA PHE A 140 -10.96 0.09 -7.10
C PHE A 140 -12.44 0.04 -6.76
N SER A 141 -12.86 -0.97 -6.00
CA SER A 141 -14.26 -1.20 -5.66
C SER A 141 -14.43 -1.58 -4.18
N GLY A 142 -15.48 -1.06 -3.53
CA GLY A 142 -15.84 -1.47 -2.15
C GLY A 142 -14.80 -1.17 -1.07
N ASN A 143 -13.72 -0.43 -1.36
CA ASN A 143 -12.71 -0.15 -0.35
C ASN A 143 -13.16 0.99 0.58
N THR A 144 -12.85 0.89 1.86
CA THR A 144 -13.37 1.78 2.90
C THR A 144 -12.27 2.30 3.81
N ALA A 145 -12.40 3.54 4.27
CA ALA A 145 -11.52 4.14 5.26
C ALA A 145 -12.32 4.69 6.46
N GLY A 146 -11.75 4.70 7.67
CA GLY A 146 -12.37 5.36 8.81
C GLY A 146 -12.49 6.88 8.65
N ASN A 147 -13.32 7.52 9.48
CA ASN A 147 -13.70 8.94 9.43
C ASN A 147 -14.51 9.43 8.22
N ARG A 148 -15.15 8.53 7.44
CA ARG A 148 -16.07 8.91 6.35
C ARG A 148 -15.45 9.85 5.29
N ASP A 149 -14.15 9.76 5.03
CA ASP A 149 -13.47 10.60 4.01
C ASP A 149 -13.70 10.05 2.58
N PRO A 150 -14.52 10.71 1.74
CA PRO A 150 -15.01 10.23 0.43
C PRO A 150 -13.95 9.98 -0.65
N THR A 151 -12.67 10.19 -0.37
CA THR A 151 -11.54 9.92 -1.30
C THR A 151 -11.02 8.46 -1.21
N PHE A 152 -11.92 7.53 -0.88
CA PHE A 152 -11.68 6.28 -0.12
C PHE A 152 -10.70 5.25 -0.67
N ASN A 153 -10.38 5.25 -1.96
CA ASN A 153 -9.61 4.15 -2.56
C ASN A 153 -8.09 4.37 -2.43
N CYS A 154 -7.59 5.54 -2.86
CA CYS A 154 -6.18 5.89 -2.82
C CYS A 154 -6.00 7.31 -2.28
N LYS A 155 -5.40 7.47 -1.10
CA LYS A 155 -5.12 8.79 -0.52
C LYS A 155 -3.63 9.12 -0.59
N SER A 156 -3.30 10.24 -1.22
CA SER A 156 -1.92 10.76 -1.30
C SER A 156 -1.72 11.96 -0.39
N TYR A 157 -0.58 12.01 0.29
CA TYR A 157 -0.16 13.10 1.17
C TYR A 157 0.89 13.99 0.50
N GLY A 158 0.74 15.32 0.62
CA GLY A 158 1.70 16.27 0.04
C GLY A 158 1.44 16.65 -1.43
N CYS A 159 0.22 16.46 -1.92
CA CYS A 159 -0.23 16.79 -3.29
C CYS A 159 -0.27 18.30 -3.61
N ASP A 160 0.64 19.10 -3.07
CA ASP A 160 0.91 20.45 -3.53
C ASP A 160 2.17 20.42 -4.42
N LYS A 161 1.95 20.14 -5.70
CA LYS A 161 2.82 20.34 -6.88
C LYS A 161 4.31 19.94 -6.83
N SER A 162 4.80 19.33 -5.76
CA SER A 162 6.24 19.09 -5.61
C SER A 162 6.58 17.66 -5.19
N TYR A 163 5.74 16.94 -4.45
CA TYR A 163 6.10 15.62 -3.93
C TYR A 163 4.90 14.68 -3.72
N GLY A 164 4.63 13.83 -4.71
CA GLY A 164 3.91 12.57 -4.51
C GLY A 164 2.39 12.58 -4.66
N CYS A 165 1.88 13.01 -5.83
CA CYS A 165 0.51 12.68 -6.23
C CYS A 165 0.43 11.23 -6.73
N ALA A 166 -0.70 10.55 -6.54
CA ALA A 166 -1.01 9.35 -7.30
C ALA A 166 -1.42 9.74 -8.72
N THR A 167 -0.82 9.14 -9.75
CA THR A 167 -1.27 9.31 -11.14
C THR A 167 -2.29 8.21 -11.45
N LEU A 168 -3.48 8.60 -11.89
CA LEU A 168 -4.55 7.68 -12.29
C LEU A 168 -4.76 7.79 -13.80
N SER A 169 -4.68 6.68 -14.52
CA SER A 169 -4.99 6.59 -15.95
C SER A 169 -5.83 5.34 -16.20
N GLY A 170 -6.98 5.46 -16.88
CA GLY A 170 -7.87 4.32 -17.12
C GLY A 170 -8.44 3.68 -15.83
N VAL A 171 -8.52 4.43 -14.73
CA VAL A 171 -8.95 3.90 -13.43
C VAL A 171 -10.46 3.96 -13.28
N ASP A 172 -11.09 2.80 -13.04
CA ASP A 172 -12.50 2.71 -12.63
C ASP A 172 -12.57 2.64 -11.09
N ALA A 173 -13.00 3.75 -10.49
CA ALA A 173 -13.13 3.91 -9.05
C ALA A 173 -14.60 3.83 -8.64
N GLY A 174 -15.25 2.70 -8.96
CA GLY A 174 -16.67 2.40 -8.72
C GLY A 174 -17.21 3.07 -7.46
N ARG A 175 -18.28 3.85 -7.65
CA ARG A 175 -19.01 4.57 -6.60
C ARG A 175 -19.53 3.66 -5.49
#